data_AF-A0A5J4QB26-F1
#
_entry.id   AF-A0A5J4QB26-F1
#
_cell.length_a   1.000
_cell.length_b   1.000
_cell.length_c   1.000
_cell.angle_alpha   90.00
_cell.angle_beta   90.00
_cell.angle_gamma   90.00
#
_symmetry.space_group_name_H-M   'P 1'
#
loop_
_entity.id
_entity.type
_entity.pdbx_description
1 polymer ?
#
loop_
_entity_poly.entity_id
_entity_poly.type
_entity_poly.pdbx_seq_one_letter_code
_entity_poly.pdbx_strand_id
1 'polypeptide(L)'
;MVIVVLQNYMKRMKTINEKLIKYADEALRESSDGILKDGKINETYKGYTAAIGVSIVMIGLRPTLAIYYQDKTKTKASRKEVIEIIAKMLTKQYSDKPIHDAKDLLNKVFAKSNEELKQLQKDIIDCSIALKYVVRTYELVK
;
A
#
# COMPACT_ATOMS: atom_id res chain seq x y z
N MET A 1 -17.22 -22.29 22.71
CA MET A 1 -16.04 -22.47 21.82
C MET A 1 -16.06 -21.51 20.61
N VAL A 2 -17.15 -21.43 19.83
CA VAL A 2 -17.26 -20.52 18.66
C VAL A 2 -17.09 -19.02 19.00
N ILE A 3 -17.68 -18.55 20.11
CA ILE A 3 -17.60 -17.14 20.52
C ILE A 3 -16.16 -16.71 20.85
N VAL A 4 -15.39 -17.58 21.50
CA VAL A 4 -13.97 -17.31 21.85
C VAL A 4 -13.10 -17.26 20.60
N VAL A 5 -13.35 -18.13 19.62
CA VAL A 5 -12.66 -18.11 18.31
C VAL A 5 -12.96 -16.81 17.56
N LEU A 6 -14.22 -16.37 17.54
CA LEU A 6 -14.62 -15.10 16.90
C LEU A 6 -14.03 -13.88 17.61
N GLN A 7 -14.01 -13.86 18.94
CA GLN A 7 -13.40 -12.78 19.72
C GLN A 7 -11.88 -12.71 19.48
N ASN A 8 -11.19 -13.84 19.46
CA ASN A 8 -9.77 -13.92 19.15
C ASN A 8 -9.48 -13.48 17.70
N TYR A 9 -10.37 -13.83 16.76
CA TYR A 9 -10.29 -13.38 15.38
C TYR A 9 -10.43 -11.86 15.25
N MET A 10 -11.43 -11.27 15.90
CA MET A 10 -11.64 -9.81 15.93
C MET A 10 -10.45 -9.07 16.58
N LYS A 11 -9.92 -9.59 17.69
CA LYS A 11 -8.75 -9.03 18.36
C LYS A 11 -7.52 -9.06 17.45
N ARG A 12 -7.29 -10.18 16.75
CA ARG A 12 -6.21 -10.32 15.77
C ARG A 12 -6.37 -9.35 14.60
N MET A 13 -7.57 -9.18 14.07
CA MET A 13 -7.85 -8.20 13.01
C MET A 13 -7.55 -6.77 13.45
N LYS A 14 -7.95 -6.39 14.67
CA LYS A 14 -7.65 -5.06 15.23
C LYS A 14 -6.13 -4.83 15.31
N THR A 15 -5.38 -5.80 15.82
CA THR A 15 -3.92 -5.71 15.92
C THR A 15 -3.23 -5.66 14.55
N ILE A 16 -3.73 -6.39 13.54
CA ILE A 16 -3.19 -6.32 12.18
C ILE A 16 -3.41 -4.93 11.58
N ASN A 17 -4.61 -4.37 11.76
CA ASN A 17 -4.92 -3.01 11.28
C ASN A 17 -4.03 -1.96 11.95
N GLU A 18 -3.85 -2.03 13.28
CA GLU A 18 -2.96 -1.13 14.01
C GLU A 18 -1.51 -1.22 13.51
N LYS A 19 -1.01 -2.43 13.21
CA LYS A 19 0.32 -2.63 12.63
C LYS A 19 0.44 -2.02 11.23
N LEU A 20 -0.55 -2.24 10.36
CA LEU A 20 -0.51 -1.72 9.00
C LEU A 20 -0.57 -0.18 8.97
N ILE A 21 -1.34 0.43 9.87
CA ILE A 21 -1.36 1.89 10.06
C ILE A 21 0.02 2.39 10.49
N LYS A 22 0.67 1.71 11.45
CA LYS A 22 2.04 2.02 11.86
C LYS A 22 3.03 1.89 10.69
N TYR A 23 2.97 0.81 9.92
CA TYR A 23 3.85 0.60 8.77
C TYR A 23 3.64 1.66 7.68
N ALA A 24 2.41 2.11 7.46
CA ALA A 24 2.11 3.20 6.53
C ALA A 24 2.73 4.53 6.97
N ASP A 25 2.55 4.93 8.24
CA ASP A 25 3.15 6.16 8.78
C ASP A 25 4.69 6.11 8.72
N GLU A 26 5.30 5.00 9.13
CA GLU A 26 6.75 4.81 9.03
C GLU A 26 7.24 4.87 7.58
N ALA A 27 6.60 4.13 6.66
CA ALA A 27 7.00 4.10 5.26
C ALA A 27 6.92 5.48 4.59
N LEU A 28 5.93 6.31 4.97
CA LEU A 28 5.82 7.70 4.52
C LEU A 28 6.97 8.56 5.04
N ARG A 29 7.28 8.48 6.35
CA ARG A 29 8.33 9.28 6.99
C ARG A 29 9.75 8.90 6.54
N GLU A 30 9.98 7.62 6.28
CA GLU A 30 11.27 7.10 5.79
C GLU A 30 11.53 7.43 4.30
N SER A 31 10.54 7.97 3.58
CA SER A 31 10.65 8.27 2.16
C SER A 31 10.98 9.74 1.92
N SER A 32 12.27 10.09 2.00
CA SER A 32 12.80 11.47 1.85
C SER A 32 12.28 12.24 0.64
N ASP A 33 12.13 11.57 -0.51
CA ASP A 33 11.72 12.20 -1.78
C ASP A 33 10.30 11.82 -2.23
N GLY A 34 9.53 11.14 -1.36
CA GLY A 34 8.26 10.50 -1.71
C GLY A 34 7.02 11.35 -1.44
N ILE A 35 5.95 10.69 -1.01
CA ILE A 35 4.61 11.28 -0.82
C ILE A 35 4.58 12.39 0.23
N LEU A 36 5.30 12.21 1.34
CA LEU A 36 5.34 13.14 2.47
C LEU A 36 6.54 14.08 2.33
N LYS A 37 6.30 15.38 2.25
CA LYS A 37 7.33 16.43 2.14
C LYS A 37 7.05 17.53 3.16
N ASP A 38 8.01 17.81 4.03
CA ASP A 38 7.90 18.82 5.09
C ASP A 38 6.65 18.66 5.98
N GLY A 39 6.27 17.40 6.26
CA GLY A 39 5.08 17.09 7.06
C GLY A 39 3.74 17.24 6.31
N LYS A 40 3.78 17.54 5.01
CA LYS A 40 2.62 17.78 4.15
C LYS A 40 2.56 16.77 3.00
N ILE A 41 1.36 16.50 2.52
CA ILE A 41 1.13 15.58 1.40
C ILE A 41 0.39 16.32 0.29
N ASN A 42 0.79 16.12 -0.97
CA ASN A 42 0.04 16.67 -2.09
C ASN A 42 -1.37 16.07 -2.16
N GLU A 43 -2.41 16.88 -2.32
CA GLU A 43 -3.81 16.45 -2.28
C GLU A 43 -4.15 15.39 -3.34
N THR A 44 -3.39 15.36 -4.45
CA THR A 44 -3.51 14.35 -5.51
C THR A 44 -3.37 12.92 -4.96
N TYR A 45 -2.52 12.71 -3.96
CA TYR A 45 -2.32 11.38 -3.35
C TYR A 45 -3.55 10.86 -2.61
N LYS A 46 -4.44 11.73 -2.12
CA LYS A 46 -5.74 11.32 -1.57
C LYS A 46 -6.57 10.58 -2.61
N GLY A 47 -6.54 11.06 -3.86
CA GLY A 47 -7.18 10.41 -4.99
C GLY A 47 -6.50 9.09 -5.36
N TYR A 48 -5.17 9.10 -5.52
CA TYR A 48 -4.42 7.90 -5.94
C TYR A 48 -4.54 6.75 -4.93
N THR A 49 -4.46 7.04 -3.63
CA THR A 49 -4.58 6.05 -2.55
C THR A 49 -6.01 5.55 -2.35
N ALA A 50 -7.02 6.38 -2.65
CA ALA A 50 -8.41 5.94 -2.66
C ALA A 50 -8.72 5.02 -3.85
N ALA A 51 -8.10 5.27 -5.01
CA ALA A 51 -8.39 4.55 -6.25
C ALA A 51 -7.71 3.18 -6.34
N ILE A 52 -6.47 3.02 -5.84
CA ILE A 52 -5.66 1.82 -6.12
C ILE A 52 -6.34 0.50 -5.69
N GLY A 53 -6.90 0.46 -4.48
CA GLY A 53 -7.58 -0.75 -3.98
C GLY A 53 -8.82 -1.10 -4.81
N VAL A 54 -9.59 -0.09 -5.23
CA VAL A 54 -10.76 -0.27 -6.11
C VAL A 54 -10.32 -0.78 -7.49
N SER A 55 -9.27 -0.19 -8.07
CA SER A 55 -8.71 -0.62 -9.35
C SER A 55 -8.26 -2.07 -9.33
N ILE A 56 -7.57 -2.51 -8.25
CA ILE A 56 -7.15 -3.92 -8.11
C ILE A 56 -8.37 -4.85 -8.14
N VAL A 57 -9.47 -4.48 -7.47
CA VAL A 57 -10.70 -5.28 -7.45
C VAL A 57 -11.38 -5.29 -8.83
N MET A 58 -11.43 -4.15 -9.51
CA MET A 58 -12.17 -4.01 -10.78
C MET A 58 -11.44 -4.58 -11.99
N ILE A 59 -10.16 -4.24 -12.15
CA ILE A 59 -9.38 -4.61 -13.35
C ILE A 59 -8.28 -5.63 -13.05
N GLY A 60 -8.04 -5.95 -11.78
CA GLY A 60 -7.02 -6.91 -11.36
C GLY A 60 -5.69 -6.27 -10.97
N LEU A 61 -4.87 -7.04 -10.24
CA LEU A 61 -3.62 -6.57 -9.64
C LEU A 61 -2.56 -6.18 -10.68
N ARG A 62 -2.23 -7.09 -11.59
CA ARG A 62 -1.20 -6.87 -12.63
C ARG A 62 -1.44 -5.61 -13.47
N PRO A 63 -2.62 -5.43 -14.10
CA PRO A 63 -2.85 -4.23 -14.91
C PRO A 63 -2.88 -2.96 -14.06
N THR A 64 -3.41 -3.01 -12.82
CA THR A 64 -3.39 -1.85 -11.93
C THR A 64 -1.96 -1.41 -11.60
N LEU A 65 -1.10 -2.35 -11.19
CA LEU A 65 0.30 -2.04 -10.86
C LEU A 65 1.08 -1.58 -12.09
N ALA A 66 0.84 -2.16 -13.26
CA ALA A 66 1.47 -1.71 -14.50
C ALA A 66 1.10 -0.24 -14.83
N ILE A 67 -0.18 0.13 -14.70
CA ILE A 67 -0.66 1.51 -14.91
C ILE A 67 -0.01 2.47 -13.90
N TYR A 68 0.02 2.11 -12.62
CA TYR A 68 0.63 2.95 -11.57
C TYR A 68 2.15 3.09 -11.78
N TYR A 69 2.83 2.02 -12.20
CA TYR A 69 4.27 2.01 -12.44
C TYR A 69 4.68 2.85 -13.66
N GLN A 70 3.88 2.81 -14.73
CA GLN A 70 4.13 3.56 -15.96
C GLN A 70 3.75 5.05 -15.86
N ASP A 71 3.34 5.53 -14.70
CA ASP A 71 2.92 6.92 -14.53
C ASP A 71 4.10 7.90 -14.67
N LYS A 72 4.28 8.41 -15.90
CA LYS A 72 5.35 9.36 -16.27
C LYS A 72 4.94 10.82 -16.04
N THR A 73 4.01 11.09 -15.13
CA THR A 73 3.56 12.46 -14.87
C THR A 73 4.76 13.33 -14.52
N LYS A 74 4.89 14.48 -15.20
CA LYS A 74 5.87 15.53 -14.85
C LYS A 74 5.33 16.44 -13.72
N THR A 75 4.28 16.00 -13.03
CA THR A 75 3.62 16.75 -11.95
C THR A 75 4.34 16.52 -10.63
N LYS A 76 3.91 17.21 -9.57
CA LYS A 76 4.44 17.05 -8.21
C LYS A 76 4.08 15.70 -7.54
N ALA A 77 3.28 14.85 -8.19
CA ALA A 77 2.78 13.60 -7.63
C ALA A 77 2.67 12.50 -8.70
N SER A 78 3.31 11.36 -8.46
CA SER A 78 3.28 10.17 -9.31
C SER A 78 2.54 9.02 -8.62
N ARG A 79 1.71 8.30 -9.37
CA ARG A 79 1.12 7.04 -8.91
C ARG A 79 2.18 5.98 -8.60
N LYS A 80 3.37 6.07 -9.20
CA LYS A 80 4.49 5.17 -8.87
C LYS A 80 4.90 5.30 -7.40
N GLU A 81 4.85 6.51 -6.83
CA GLU A 81 5.20 6.72 -5.41
C GLU A 81 4.22 6.01 -4.48
N VAL A 82 2.96 5.81 -4.88
CA VAL A 82 1.99 5.02 -4.09
C VAL A 82 2.40 3.56 -4.00
N ILE A 83 2.81 2.94 -5.12
CA ILE A 83 3.25 1.55 -5.11
C ILE A 83 4.63 1.38 -4.47
N GLU A 84 5.47 2.42 -4.49
CA GLU A 84 6.73 2.49 -3.75
C GLU A 84 6.52 2.42 -2.24
N ILE A 85 5.59 3.22 -1.70
CA ILE A 85 5.23 3.19 -0.28
C ILE A 85 4.62 1.83 0.10
N ILE A 86 3.77 1.25 -0.74
CA ILE A 86 3.21 -0.10 -0.50
C ILE A 86 4.32 -1.16 -0.47
N ALA A 87 5.33 -1.10 -1.35
CA ALA A 87 6.47 -2.01 -1.31
C ALA A 87 7.23 -1.92 0.03
N LYS A 88 7.47 -0.71 0.53
CA LYS A 88 8.08 -0.47 1.85
C LYS A 88 7.22 -1.02 2.99
N MET A 89 5.90 -0.85 2.94
CA MET A 89 4.99 -1.44 3.93
C MET A 89 5.06 -2.97 3.92
N LEU A 90 5.09 -3.60 2.75
CA LEU A 90 5.20 -5.05 2.62
C LEU A 90 6.55 -5.57 3.10
N THR A 91 7.65 -4.82 2.93
CA THR A 91 8.95 -5.16 3.53
C THR A 91 8.88 -5.25 5.04
N LYS A 92 8.20 -4.29 5.68
CA LYS A 92 8.00 -4.31 7.15
C LYS A 92 7.09 -5.45 7.60
N GLN A 93 6.16 -5.88 6.75
CA GLN A 93 5.26 -7.00 7.01
C GLN A 93 5.97 -8.36 6.83
N TYR A 94 6.92 -8.47 5.88
CA TYR A 94 7.68 -9.68 5.57
C TYR A 94 9.19 -9.45 5.73
N SER A 95 9.65 -9.33 6.98
CA SER A 95 11.06 -9.06 7.29
C SER A 95 12.04 -10.04 6.62
N ASP A 96 11.60 -11.29 6.42
CA ASP A 96 12.36 -12.39 5.82
C ASP A 96 12.30 -12.43 4.28
N LYS A 97 11.42 -11.64 3.64
CA LYS A 97 11.29 -11.52 2.18
C LYS A 97 11.03 -10.07 1.77
N PRO A 98 12.02 -9.17 1.96
CA PRO A 98 11.85 -7.75 1.71
C PRO A 98 11.47 -7.46 0.25
N ILE A 99 10.64 -6.44 0.04
CA ILE A 99 10.27 -5.87 -1.25
C ILE A 99 10.84 -4.46 -1.35
N HIS A 100 11.93 -4.31 -2.10
CA HIS A 100 12.77 -3.13 -1.98
C HIS A 100 12.13 -1.85 -2.52
N ASP A 101 11.42 -1.97 -3.65
CA ASP A 101 10.87 -0.83 -4.37
C ASP A 101 9.64 -1.23 -5.23
N ALA A 102 9.07 -0.25 -5.92
CA ALA A 102 7.95 -0.45 -6.84
C ALA A 102 8.26 -1.44 -7.99
N LYS A 103 9.52 -1.50 -8.46
CA LYS A 103 9.93 -2.37 -9.57
C LYS A 103 10.02 -3.82 -9.10
N ASP A 104 10.61 -4.07 -7.94
CA ASP A 104 10.66 -5.39 -7.30
C ASP A 104 9.25 -5.90 -7.00
N LEU A 105 8.37 -5.04 -6.48
CA LEU A 105 6.96 -5.40 -6.28
C LEU A 105 6.29 -5.82 -7.60
N LEU A 106 6.49 -5.05 -8.68
CA LEU A 106 5.97 -5.38 -10.00
C LEU A 106 6.52 -6.73 -10.47
N ASN A 107 7.83 -6.94 -10.45
CA ASN A 107 8.46 -8.19 -10.87
C ASN A 107 7.91 -9.40 -10.10
N LYS A 108 7.77 -9.28 -8.76
CA LYS A 108 7.19 -10.33 -7.92
C LYS A 108 5.75 -10.66 -8.30
N VAL A 109 4.95 -9.66 -8.64
CA VAL A 109 3.56 -9.86 -9.06
C VAL A 109 3.46 -10.53 -10.45
N PHE A 110 4.38 -10.21 -11.37
CA PHE A 110 4.39 -10.81 -12.69
C PHE A 110 5.01 -12.22 -12.72
N ALA A 111 5.91 -12.54 -11.79
CA ALA A 111 6.56 -13.86 -11.70
C ALA A 111 5.68 -14.96 -11.07
N LYS A 112 4.65 -14.60 -10.31
CA LYS A 112 3.78 -15.55 -9.58
C LYS A 112 2.61 -16.02 -10.44
N SER A 113 2.15 -17.25 -10.20
CA SER A 113 0.86 -17.74 -10.73
C SER A 113 -0.33 -17.06 -10.04
N ASN A 114 -1.54 -17.19 -10.59
CA ASN A 114 -2.74 -16.60 -10.01
C ASN A 114 -3.05 -17.14 -8.60
N GLU A 115 -2.73 -18.42 -8.32
CA GLU A 115 -2.95 -19.02 -6.99
C GLU A 115 -1.99 -18.42 -5.95
N GLU A 116 -0.71 -18.32 -6.31
CA GLU A 116 0.33 -17.74 -5.44
C GLU A 116 0.14 -16.23 -5.20
N LEU A 117 -0.61 -15.56 -6.09
CA LEU A 117 -0.92 -14.14 -5.99
C LEU A 117 -2.03 -13.81 -5.01
N LYS A 118 -2.92 -14.75 -4.66
CA LYS A 118 -4.09 -14.44 -3.84
C LYS A 118 -3.73 -13.74 -2.53
N GLN A 119 -2.72 -14.27 -1.82
CA GLN A 119 -2.28 -13.71 -0.55
C GLN A 119 -1.62 -12.35 -0.77
N LEU A 120 -0.66 -12.25 -1.70
CA LEU A 120 0.02 -10.99 -2.00
C LEU A 120 -0.97 -9.88 -2.45
N GLN A 121 -1.98 -10.22 -3.24
CA GLN A 121 -3.03 -9.30 -3.65
C GLN A 121 -3.82 -8.78 -2.44
N LYS A 122 -4.20 -9.67 -1.52
CA LYS A 122 -4.89 -9.29 -0.28
C LYS A 122 -4.03 -8.34 0.55
N ASP A 123 -2.75 -8.66 0.72
CA ASP A 123 -1.83 -7.83 1.50
C ASP A 123 -1.60 -6.46 0.86
N ILE A 124 -1.48 -6.38 -0.47
CA ILE A 124 -1.42 -5.10 -1.21
C ILE A 124 -2.70 -4.27 -0.99
N ILE A 125 -3.88 -4.90 -1.03
CA ILE A 125 -5.15 -4.22 -0.76
C ILE A 125 -5.20 -3.71 0.69
N ASP A 126 -4.82 -4.54 1.67
CA ASP A 126 -4.79 -4.17 3.08
C ASP A 126 -3.81 -3.00 3.33
N CYS A 127 -2.62 -3.04 2.74
CA CYS A 127 -1.66 -1.93 2.75
C CYS A 127 -2.25 -0.67 2.11
N SER A 128 -2.96 -0.79 0.98
CA SER A 128 -3.58 0.36 0.32
C SER A 128 -4.65 1.04 1.17
N ILE A 129 -5.43 0.25 1.93
CA ILE A 129 -6.46 0.75 2.84
C ILE A 129 -5.81 1.49 4.02
N ALA A 130 -4.76 0.90 4.62
CA ALA A 130 -4.03 1.53 5.71
C ALA A 130 -3.35 2.84 5.27
N LEU A 131 -2.67 2.82 4.12
CA LEU A 131 -2.05 4.01 3.53
C LEU A 131 -3.10 5.11 3.26
N LYS A 132 -4.26 4.74 2.71
CA LYS A 132 -5.38 5.66 2.47
C LYS A 132 -5.88 6.33 3.76
N TYR A 133 -5.90 5.61 4.89
CA TYR A 133 -6.30 6.18 6.18
C TYR A 133 -5.24 7.12 6.72
N VAL A 134 -3.97 6.72 6.71
CA VAL A 134 -2.86 7.54 7.20
C VAL A 134 -2.70 8.82 6.38
N VAL A 135 -2.80 8.75 5.05
CA VAL A 135 -2.71 9.95 4.19
C VAL A 135 -3.78 10.99 4.55
N ARG A 136 -4.96 10.58 5.05
CA ARG A 136 -6.01 11.52 5.49
C ARG A 136 -5.72 12.23 6.81
N THR A 137 -4.72 11.79 7.58
CA THR A 137 -4.36 12.41 8.86
C THR A 137 -3.31 13.51 8.73
N TYR A 138 -2.67 13.63 7.57
CA TYR A 138 -1.70 14.69 7.27
C TYR A 138 -2.36 15.94 6.68
N GLU A 139 -1.67 17.08 6.76
CA GLU A 139 -2.06 18.29 6.05
C GLU A 139 -1.93 18.07 4.53
N LEU A 140 -3.02 18.31 3.80
CA LEU A 140 -3.07 18.15 2.34
C LEU A 140 -2.90 19.50 1.64
N VAL A 141 -1.95 19.58 0.71
CA VAL A 141 -1.60 20.81 -0.03
C VAL A 141 -1.68 20.62 -1.55
N LYS A 142 -1.84 21.72 -2.28
CA LYS A 142 -1.95 21.72 -3.75
C LYS A 142 -0.60 21.59 -4.48
#